data_AF-A0A2V9Q1I7-F1
#
_entry.id   AF-A0A2V9Q1I7-F1
#
_cell.length_a   1.000
_cell.length_b   1.000
_cell.length_c   1.000
_cell.angle_alpha   90.00
_cell.angle_beta   90.00
_cell.angle_gamma   90.00
#
_symmetry.space_group_name_H-M   'P 1'
#
loop_
_entity.id
_entity.type
_entity.pdbx_description
1 polymer ?
#
loop_
_entity_poly.entity_id
_entity_poly.type
_entity_poly.pdbx_seq_one_letter_code
_entity_poly.pdbx_strand_id
1 'polypeptide(L)' 'MALLQRVCELDLEGIVAKQKVGPYVIEREHSTWFKILNRGYSQKDGREELFERERHQEPVAGWHSCVLACEAVSE' A
#
# COMPACT_ATOMS: atom_id res chain seq x y z
N MET A 1 16.64 0.89 22.91
CA MET A 1 16.07 0.02 21.86
C MET A 1 15.84 0.86 20.61
N ALA A 2 16.34 0.42 19.46
CA ALA A 2 16.20 1.16 18.20
C ALA A 2 14.79 0.95 17.60
N LEU A 3 14.21 1.97 16.96
CA LEU A 3 12.84 1.95 16.44
C LEU A 3 12.59 0.77 15.48
N LEU A 4 13.54 0.45 14.60
CA LEU A 4 13.43 -0.67 13.66
C LEU A 4 13.29 -2.02 14.37
N GLN A 5 14.00 -2.23 15.48
CA GLN A 5 13.88 -3.47 16.25
C GLN A 5 12.46 -3.64 16.78
N ARG A 6 11.85 -2.56 17.31
CA ARG A 6 10.48 -2.62 17.82
C ARG A 6 9.45 -2.86 16.72
N VAL A 7 9.68 -2.30 15.53
CA VAL A 7 8.86 -2.55 14.33
C VAL A 7 8.92 -4.04 13.94
N CYS A 8 10.11 -4.65 13.97
CA CYS A 8 10.26 -6.09 13.70
C CYS A 8 9.57 -6.96 14.76
N GLU A 9 9.74 -6.65 16.06
CA GLU A 9 9.11 -7.39 17.16
C GLU A 9 7.57 -7.37 17.11
N LEU A 10 6.99 -6.32 16.54
CA LEU A 10 5.55 -6.14 16.38
C LEU A 10 5.03 -6.61 15.01
N ASP A 11 5.89 -7.17 14.17
CA ASP A 11 5.56 -7.61 12.81
C ASP A 11 4.88 -6.51 11.96
N LEU A 12 5.39 -5.29 12.06
CA LEU A 12 4.97 -4.17 11.22
C LEU A 12 5.77 -4.16 9.91
N GLU A 13 5.18 -3.59 8.84
CA GLU A 13 5.80 -3.54 7.51
C GLU A 13 7.16 -2.82 7.49
N GLY A 14 7.29 -1.72 8.26
CA GLY A 14 8.50 -0.91 8.24
C GLY A 14 8.30 0.51 8.77
N ILE A 15 9.24 1.38 8.42
CA ILE A 15 9.27 2.79 8.82
C ILE A 15 9.29 3.66 7.56
N VAL A 16 8.51 4.74 7.56
CA VAL A 16 8.66 5.82 6.58
C VAL A 16 9.44 6.95 7.25
N ALA A 17 10.70 7.12 6.85
CA ALA A 17 11.55 8.21 7.31
C ALA A 17 11.33 9.44 6.42
N LYS A 18 11.05 10.59 7.03
CA LYS A 18 10.79 11.85 6.33
C LYS A 18 11.68 12.94 6.88
N GLN A 19 12.19 13.81 6.01
CA GLN A 19 12.85 15.03 6.46
C GLN A 19 11.82 15.97 7.09
N LYS A 20 12.12 16.48 8.29
CA LYS A 20 11.18 17.32 9.08
C LYS A 20 10.67 18.56 8.31
N VAL A 21 11.52 19.16 7.48
CA VAL A 21 11.24 20.37 6.70
C VAL A 21 11.15 20.11 5.20
N GLY A 22 11.04 18.83 4.79
CA GLY A 22 10.97 18.47 3.38
C GLY A 22 9.63 18.89 2.75
N PRO A 23 9.64 19.42 1.51
CA PRO A 23 8.41 19.74 0.80
C PRO A 23 7.61 18.47 0.45
N TYR A 24 6.30 18.62 0.29
CA TYR A 24 5.45 17.54 -0.23
C TYR A 24 5.52 17.57 -1.76
N VAL A 25 6.18 16.58 -2.35
CA VAL A 25 6.35 16.43 -3.80
C VAL A 25 5.71 15.13 -4.27
N ILE A 26 5.14 15.16 -5.48
CA ILE A 26 4.46 14.00 -6.06
C ILE A 26 5.42 13.13 -6.86
N GLU A 27 6.49 13.73 -7.39
CA GLU A 27 7.54 13.03 -8.14
C GLU A 27 8.42 12.24 -7.16
N ARG A 28 8.39 10.91 -7.28
CA ARG A 28 9.14 10.01 -6.40
C ARG A 28 10.63 10.35 -6.36
N GLU A 29 11.21 10.73 -7.50
CA GLU A 29 12.65 10.98 -7.68
C GLU A 29 13.13 12.21 -6.88
N HIS A 30 12.19 13.10 -6.56
CA HIS A 30 12.43 14.33 -5.82
C HIS A 30 12.06 14.19 -4.34
N SER A 31 11.41 13.09 -3.96
CA SER A 31 10.99 12.85 -2.59
C SER A 31 12.17 12.51 -1.69
N THR A 32 12.20 13.13 -0.51
CA THR A 32 13.18 12.82 0.55
C THR A 32 12.68 11.72 1.47
N TRP A 33 11.57 11.06 1.14
CA TRP A 33 10.96 10.04 1.98
C TRP A 33 11.54 8.67 1.65
N PHE A 34 12.04 7.99 2.68
CA PHE A 34 12.59 6.65 2.55
C PHE A 34 11.71 5.63 3.27
N LYS A 35 11.36 4.54 2.58
CA LYS A 35 10.69 3.39 3.21
C LYS A 35 11.74 2.36 3.60
N ILE A 36 11.89 2.13 4.90
CA ILE A 36 12.79 1.14 5.48
C ILE A 36 11.93 -0.08 5.84
N LEU A 37 12.11 -1.16 5.10
CA LEU A 37 11.24 -2.34 5.20
C LEU A 37 11.75 -3.34 6.24
N ASN A 38 10.83 -3.90 7.03
CA ASN A 38 11.05 -5.10 7.83
C ASN A 38 11.09 -6.31 6.88
N ARG A 39 12.26 -6.96 6.76
CA ARG A 39 12.42 -8.14 5.91
C ARG A 39 11.59 -9.34 6.36
N GLY A 40 11.26 -9.43 7.64
CA GLY A 40 10.46 -10.51 8.21
C GLY A 40 8.97 -10.19 8.31
N TYR A 41 8.48 -9.12 7.70
CA TYR A 41 7.07 -8.74 7.74
C TYR A 41 6.19 -9.84 7.14
N SER A 42 5.32 -10.47 7.93
CA SER A 42 4.59 -11.68 7.53
C SER A 42 3.47 -11.43 6.50
N GLN A 43 2.75 -10.30 6.59
CA GLN A 43 1.61 -10.05 5.70
C GLN A 43 2.00 -9.64 4.27
N LYS A 44 3.29 -9.50 3.95
CA LYS A 44 3.69 -9.30 2.55
C LYS A 44 3.67 -10.61 1.78
N ASP A 45 3.85 -11.74 2.43
CA ASP A 45 3.98 -13.04 1.76
C ASP A 45 2.63 -13.40 1.13
N GLY A 46 2.63 -13.66 -0.19
CA GLY A 46 1.41 -13.95 -0.96
C GLY A 46 0.53 -12.72 -1.25
N ARG A 47 1.00 -11.50 -0.93
CA ARG A 47 0.24 -10.26 -1.24
C ARG A 47 0.15 -10.04 -2.75
N GLU A 48 1.18 -10.39 -3.51
CA GLU A 48 1.22 -10.33 -4.96
C GLU A 48 0.10 -11.16 -5.61
N GLU A 49 -0.18 -12.34 -5.06
CA GLU A 49 -1.21 -13.27 -5.55
C GLU A 49 -2.64 -12.69 -5.42
N LEU A 50 -2.87 -11.79 -4.45
CA LEU A 50 -4.15 -11.10 -4.30
C LEU A 50 -4.48 -10.19 -5.49
N PHE A 51 -3.46 -9.64 -6.16
CA PHE A 51 -3.64 -8.77 -7.32
C PHE A 51 -3.73 -9.55 -8.64
N GLU A 52 -3.29 -10.81 -8.64
CA GLU A 52 -3.36 -11.73 -9.79
C GLU A 52 -4.71 -12.46 -9.89
N ARG A 53 -5.47 -12.51 -8.80
CA ARG A 53 -6.88 -12.95 -8.84
C ARG A 53 -7.65 -12.10 -9.84
N GLU A 54 -8.52 -12.75 -10.62
CA GLU A 54 -9.48 -12.05 -11.47
C GLU A 54 -10.35 -11.13 -10.60
N ARG A 55 -9.96 -9.86 -10.56
CA ARG A 55 -10.82 -8.79 -10.04
C ARG A 55 -12.15 -8.89 -10.78
N HIS A 56 -13.26 -8.70 -10.06
CA HIS A 56 -14.63 -8.71 -10.59
C HIS A 56 -15.32 -10.09 -10.70
N GLN A 57 -14.68 -11.19 -10.30
CA GLN A 57 -15.33 -12.51 -10.14
C GLN A 57 -15.69 -12.87 -8.69
N GLU A 58 -15.60 -11.90 -7.77
CA GLU A 58 -15.92 -12.13 -6.37
C GLU A 58 -17.43 -12.40 -6.17
N PRO A 59 -17.83 -13.27 -5.22
CA PRO A 59 -19.25 -13.56 -4.95
C PRO A 59 -20.08 -12.32 -4.56
N VAL A 60 -19.39 -11.27 -4.11
CA VAL A 60 -19.99 -9.97 -3.75
C VAL A 60 -19.41 -8.92 -4.68
N ALA A 61 -20.29 -8.11 -5.28
CA ALA A 61 -19.86 -7.03 -6.13
C ALA A 61 -19.04 -6.00 -5.33
N GLY A 62 -17.74 -5.89 -5.65
CA GLY A 62 -16.87 -4.85 -5.11
C GLY A 62 -17.16 -3.46 -5.70
N TRP A 63 -16.24 -2.53 -5.46
CA TRP A 63 -16.31 -1.13 -5.93
C TRP A 63 -16.46 -0.95 -7.44
N HIS A 64 -16.21 -2.00 -8.24
CA HIS A 64 -16.47 -2.02 -9.68
C HIS A 64 -17.94 -1.79 -10.02
N SER A 65 -18.88 -2.22 -9.17
CA SER A 65 -20.31 -1.92 -9.36
C SER A 65 -20.59 -0.42 -9.38
N CYS A 66 -19.90 0.37 -8.55
CA CYS A 66 -20.00 1.83 -8.56
C CYS A 66 -19.41 2.43 -9.85
N VAL A 67 -18.29 1.89 -10.35
CA VAL A 67 -17.68 2.34 -11.62
C VAL A 67 -18.64 2.08 -12.78
N LEU A 68 -19.17 0.87 -12.90
CA LEU A 68 -20.16 0.51 -13.94
C LEU A 68 -21.43 1.36 -13.84
N ALA A 69 -21.91 1.63 -12.63
CA ALA A 69 -23.09 2.48 -12.43
C ALA A 69 -22.82 3.93 -12.85
N CYS A 70 -21.63 4.47 -12.58
CA CYS A 70 -21.26 5.82 -13.02
C CYS A 70 -21.11 5.90 -14.55
N GLU A 71 -20.56 4.87 -15.18
CA GLU A 71 -20.44 4.78 -16.65
C GLU A 71 -21.82 4.70 -17.31
N ALA A 72 -22.74 3.87 -16.80
CA ALA A 72 -24.10 3.71 -17.31
C ALA A 72 -24.99 4.96 -17.19
N VAL A 73 -24.66 5.89 -16.28
CA VAL A 73 -25.38 7.18 -16.11
C VAL A 73 -24.85 8.24 -17.08
N SER A 74 -23.72 7.99 -17.73
CA SER A 74 -23.06 8.94 -18.65
C SER A 74 -23.45 8.74 -20.13
N GLU A 75 -24.31 7.76 -20.43
CA GLU A 75 -25.01 7.57 -21.73
C GLU A 75 -26.40 8.21 -21.73
#